data_AF-X6N7N5-F1
#
_entry.id   AF-X6N7N5-F1
#
_cell.length_a   1.000
_cell.length_b   1.000
_cell.length_c   1.000
_cell.angle_alpha   90.00
_cell.angle_beta   90.00
_cell.angle_gamma   90.00
#
_symmetry.space_group_name_H-M   'P 1'
#
loop_
_entity.id
_entity.type
_entity.pdbx_description
1 polymer ?
#
loop_
_entity_poly.entity_id
_entity_poly.type
_entity_poly.pdbx_seq_one_letter_code
_entity_poly.pdbx_strand_id
1 'polypeptide(L)'
;MTGTLDWWSKILSRSWPTISGKNKHSLLHLLHHTSFILFVCFVCLNNAQKERSDTLHEINENGDDLQTEKKKAEIGEIKPGINLQGYCVNKERCLASQSELLIWINIGFCRIWSYFPNTSFPCPHCGELSVNSILKLMTYNSEYLCYVSSTKKFVRRNCYEFTHEGISKEFCTVRVMKIRQHAESIEDLIKRSTNAMRSSKIINLLKELKRHGITSMTSLKGNKRLHQKILEDYKGDFNQVFDVGRFTILCNTPTELETAVAVMKKAYQFKLIVSEDKDFFNKQSKTHHRSHNIKLYVPEHKVYVEMQATLKKYTEIENPEVSHLFYEHIRAWKPKDSPTEEELKQASDKTLTKINDIIYEWIDKQEIIKIASRYKPHSKIRILRPPQLKDMTKKEIKSKKNIPLILIQFVFKKLCKLNPKKTEGKAIYVKYIMGEKNPASCADVISVLIKSKDQELVEDKTMSQDLETYIPLQASDRLNRIHDCYKYRKQRKKSEQQQQVIILQGKSGSGKSLFCRYLEKKLWEFYINGSTTSVPVYISLPKCYNELDENQIISQTLQKKQINKDIIDIIRRNISF
;
A
#
# COMPACT_ATOMS: atom_id res chain seq x y z
N MET A 1 -28.63 -23.93 3.34
CA MET A 1 -27.25 -24.39 3.09
C MET A 1 -27.14 -25.90 2.79
N THR A 2 -28.07 -26.75 3.24
CA THR A 2 -28.04 -28.21 2.99
C THR A 2 -28.51 -28.61 1.58
N GLY A 3 -29.41 -27.84 0.95
CA GLY A 3 -29.96 -28.18 -0.38
C GLY A 3 -29.06 -27.90 -1.59
N THR A 4 -28.12 -26.94 -1.50
CA THR A 4 -27.20 -26.59 -2.61
C THR A 4 -26.01 -27.54 -2.73
N LEU A 5 -25.60 -28.19 -1.64
CA LEU A 5 -24.54 -29.21 -1.66
C LEU A 5 -25.02 -30.53 -2.28
N ASP A 6 -26.30 -30.89 -2.08
CA ASP A 6 -26.89 -32.11 -2.63
C ASP A 6 -27.08 -32.04 -4.16
N TRP A 7 -27.33 -30.84 -4.70
CA TRP A 7 -27.45 -30.59 -6.14
C TRP A 7 -26.11 -30.72 -6.88
N TRP A 8 -25.02 -30.18 -6.32
CA TRP A 8 -23.67 -30.30 -6.90
C TRP A 8 -23.12 -31.73 -6.84
N SER A 9 -23.42 -32.48 -5.78
CA SER A 9 -23.06 -33.90 -5.63
C SER A 9 -23.71 -34.78 -6.73
N LYS A 10 -24.98 -34.49 -7.07
CA LYS A 10 -25.73 -35.19 -8.14
C LYS A 10 -25.24 -34.86 -9.56
N ILE A 11 -24.67 -33.67 -9.78
CA ILE A 11 -24.08 -33.30 -11.09
C ILE A 11 -22.70 -33.96 -11.26
N LEU A 12 -21.87 -33.94 -10.21
CA LEU A 12 -20.51 -34.52 -10.27
C LEU A 12 -20.51 -36.05 -10.39
N SER A 13 -21.56 -36.72 -9.92
CA SER A 13 -21.73 -38.18 -10.06
C SER A 13 -22.23 -38.62 -11.44
N ARG A 14 -22.88 -37.74 -12.21
CA ARG A 14 -23.40 -38.05 -13.56
C ARG A 14 -22.39 -37.80 -14.68
N SER A 15 -21.41 -36.92 -14.49
CA SER A 15 -20.55 -36.44 -15.59
C SER A 15 -19.18 -37.12 -15.72
N TRP A 16 -18.72 -37.93 -14.75
CA TRP A 16 -17.42 -38.62 -14.85
C TRP A 16 -17.37 -39.97 -14.10
N PRO A 17 -17.65 -41.10 -14.77
CA PRO A 17 -17.64 -42.42 -14.13
C PRO A 17 -16.24 -43.01 -13.91
N THR A 18 -15.18 -42.48 -14.54
CA THR A 18 -13.90 -43.22 -14.69
C THR A 18 -12.64 -42.48 -14.20
N ILE A 19 -12.71 -41.80 -13.06
CA ILE A 19 -11.50 -41.24 -12.41
C ILE A 19 -11.17 -42.04 -11.14
N SER A 20 -10.01 -42.70 -11.14
CA SER A 20 -9.50 -43.52 -10.03
C SER A 20 -9.14 -42.68 -8.79
N GLY A 21 -9.21 -43.33 -7.61
CA GLY A 21 -9.37 -42.70 -6.30
C GLY A 21 -8.29 -41.70 -5.83
N LYS A 22 -7.10 -41.65 -6.45
CA LYS A 22 -6.05 -40.70 -6.05
C LYS A 22 -6.22 -39.30 -6.67
N ASN A 23 -6.88 -39.17 -7.82
CA ASN A 23 -7.07 -37.86 -8.47
C ASN A 23 -8.35 -37.14 -8.02
N LYS A 24 -9.34 -37.86 -7.46
CA LYS A 24 -10.57 -37.26 -6.93
C LYS A 24 -10.32 -36.33 -5.74
N HIS A 25 -9.41 -36.68 -4.83
CA HIS A 25 -9.12 -35.87 -3.64
C HIS A 25 -8.42 -34.54 -3.97
N SER A 26 -7.46 -34.53 -4.91
CA SER A 26 -6.81 -33.29 -5.36
C SER A 26 -7.77 -32.37 -6.11
N LEU A 27 -8.66 -32.92 -6.94
CA LEU A 27 -9.64 -32.13 -7.69
C LEU A 27 -10.70 -31.52 -6.75
N LEU A 28 -11.14 -32.26 -5.73
CA LEU A 28 -12.08 -31.76 -4.72
C LEU A 28 -11.45 -30.64 -3.88
N HIS A 29 -10.16 -30.76 -3.54
CA HIS A 29 -9.44 -29.69 -2.84
C HIS A 29 -9.30 -28.43 -3.70
N LEU A 30 -9.06 -28.57 -5.00
CA LEU A 30 -8.95 -27.46 -5.95
C LEU A 30 -10.31 -26.75 -6.14
N LEU A 31 -11.40 -27.51 -6.20
CA LEU A 31 -12.77 -26.99 -6.30
C LEU A 31 -13.25 -26.29 -5.01
N HIS A 32 -12.89 -26.82 -3.84
CA HIS A 32 -13.16 -26.17 -2.56
C HIS A 32 -12.36 -24.86 -2.41
N HIS A 33 -11.09 -24.82 -2.84
CA HIS A 33 -10.29 -23.59 -2.79
C HIS A 33 -10.81 -22.51 -3.75
N THR A 34 -11.17 -22.89 -4.98
CA THR A 34 -11.69 -21.93 -5.97
C THR A 34 -13.07 -21.40 -5.61
N SER A 35 -13.95 -22.24 -5.07
CA SER A 35 -15.27 -21.83 -4.57
C SER A 35 -15.17 -20.92 -3.33
N PHE A 36 -14.22 -21.19 -2.42
CA PHE A 36 -13.96 -20.33 -1.26
C PHE A 36 -13.38 -18.96 -1.65
N ILE A 37 -12.49 -18.92 -2.64
CA ILE A 37 -11.93 -17.66 -3.18
C ILE A 37 -13.04 -16.81 -3.84
N LEU A 38 -13.91 -17.42 -4.65
CA LEU A 38 -15.04 -16.73 -5.27
C LEU A 38 -16.03 -16.20 -4.23
N PHE A 39 -16.28 -16.94 -3.16
CA PHE A 39 -17.16 -16.51 -2.07
C PHE A 39 -16.56 -15.33 -1.29
N VAL A 40 -15.27 -15.36 -0.97
CA VAL A 40 -14.56 -14.23 -0.33
C VAL A 40 -14.56 -12.99 -1.23
N CYS A 41 -14.35 -13.16 -2.55
CA CYS A 41 -14.45 -12.06 -3.50
C CYS A 41 -15.86 -11.46 -3.55
N PHE A 42 -16.91 -12.28 -3.56
CA PHE A 42 -18.30 -11.83 -3.56
C PHE A 42 -18.69 -11.07 -2.27
N VAL A 43 -18.25 -11.56 -1.10
CA VAL A 43 -18.46 -10.89 0.19
C VAL A 43 -17.71 -9.56 0.27
N CYS A 44 -16.47 -9.50 -0.23
CA CYS A 44 -15.70 -8.25 -0.29
C CYS A 44 -16.29 -7.22 -1.27
N LEU A 45 -16.83 -7.65 -2.41
CA LEU A 45 -17.49 -6.77 -3.38
C LEU A 45 -18.79 -6.18 -2.83
N ASN A 46 -19.58 -6.97 -2.11
CA ASN A 46 -20.83 -6.49 -1.51
C ASN A 46 -20.59 -5.56 -0.30
N ASN A 47 -19.56 -5.82 0.52
CA ASN A 47 -19.20 -4.91 1.61
C ASN A 47 -18.63 -3.58 1.09
N ALA A 48 -17.87 -3.59 -0.02
CA ALA A 48 -17.36 -2.36 -0.65
C ALA A 48 -18.45 -1.51 -1.32
N GLN A 49 -19.57 -2.11 -1.75
CA GLN A 49 -20.74 -1.35 -2.22
C GLN A 49 -21.58 -0.79 -1.08
N LYS A 50 -21.66 -1.48 0.07
CA LYS A 50 -22.39 -1.04 1.25
C LYS A 50 -21.72 0.16 1.95
N GLU A 51 -20.39 0.17 2.07
CA GLU A 51 -19.65 1.32 2.64
C GLU A 51 -19.73 2.60 1.78
N ARG A 52 -20.03 2.49 0.47
CA ARG A 52 -20.26 3.66 -0.40
C ARG A 52 -21.66 4.26 -0.29
N SER A 53 -22.65 3.47 0.13
CA SER A 53 -24.03 3.93 0.35
C SER A 53 -24.17 4.70 1.66
N ASP A 54 -23.49 4.22 2.71
CA ASP A 54 -23.71 4.71 4.08
C ASP A 54 -22.92 6.00 4.40
N THR A 55 -21.96 6.39 3.55
CA THR A 55 -21.17 7.63 3.74
C THR A 55 -21.83 8.87 3.09
N LEU A 56 -22.99 8.73 2.44
CA LEU A 56 -23.65 9.83 1.71
C LEU A 56 -24.82 10.50 2.46
N HIS A 57 -25.18 10.05 3.67
CA HIS A 57 -26.43 10.48 4.32
C HIS A 57 -26.29 11.31 5.60
N GLU A 58 -25.09 11.74 5.99
CA GLU A 58 -24.91 12.70 7.08
C GLU A 58 -23.94 13.79 6.65
N ILE A 59 -24.48 14.94 6.19
CA ILE A 59 -23.99 16.31 6.43
C ILE A 59 -24.95 17.30 5.75
N ASN A 60 -25.55 18.15 6.60
CA ASN A 60 -26.15 19.48 6.36
C ASN A 60 -27.59 19.60 5.81
N GLU A 61 -28.53 19.59 6.75
CA GLU A 61 -29.61 20.59 6.79
C GLU A 61 -29.15 21.74 7.71
N ASN A 62 -28.94 22.92 7.12
CA ASN A 62 -29.23 24.22 7.74
C ASN A 62 -29.06 25.30 6.65
N GLY A 63 -30.15 25.98 6.37
CA GLY A 63 -30.28 26.93 5.28
C GLY A 63 -29.65 28.28 5.60
N ASP A 64 -29.15 28.92 4.54
CA ASP A 64 -29.14 30.37 4.43
C ASP A 64 -29.33 30.75 2.96
N ASP A 65 -30.18 31.77 2.75
CA ASP A 65 -30.68 32.24 1.47
C ASP A 65 -29.55 32.76 0.55
N LEU A 66 -29.36 32.09 -0.58
CA LEU A 66 -28.58 32.59 -1.72
C LEU A 66 -29.17 32.00 -2.99
N GLN A 67 -29.60 32.88 -3.90
CA GLN A 67 -29.95 32.57 -5.29
C GLN A 67 -28.76 31.88 -5.97
N THR A 68 -28.65 30.58 -5.76
CA THR A 68 -27.66 29.72 -6.41
C THR A 68 -28.40 29.12 -7.58
N GLU A 69 -27.96 29.43 -8.80
CA GLU A 69 -28.39 28.72 -10.00
C GLU A 69 -28.47 27.23 -9.67
N LYS A 70 -29.65 26.61 -9.84
CA LYS A 70 -29.83 25.16 -9.67
C LYS A 70 -28.85 24.48 -10.62
N LYS A 71 -27.64 24.14 -10.14
CA LYS A 71 -26.64 23.39 -10.89
C LYS A 71 -27.31 22.09 -11.30
N LYS A 72 -27.69 21.99 -12.57
CA LYS A 72 -28.21 20.75 -13.13
C LYS A 72 -27.18 19.67 -12.83
N ALA A 73 -27.63 18.53 -12.33
CA ALA A 73 -26.72 17.42 -12.07
C ALA A 73 -26.04 17.01 -13.39
N GLU A 74 -24.72 16.86 -13.37
CA GLU A 74 -23.94 16.41 -14.52
C GLU A 74 -23.41 15.01 -14.24
N ILE A 75 -23.36 14.16 -15.25
CA ILE A 75 -22.86 12.78 -15.16
C ILE A 75 -21.55 12.64 -15.92
N GLY A 76 -20.61 11.88 -15.37
CA GLY A 76 -19.31 11.62 -15.99
C GLY A 76 -18.18 12.43 -15.38
N GLU A 77 -16.95 12.09 -15.75
CA GLU A 77 -15.73 12.67 -15.19
C GLU A 77 -14.94 13.41 -16.26
N ILE A 78 -14.54 14.64 -15.96
CA ILE A 78 -13.56 15.38 -16.76
C ILE A 78 -12.17 14.77 -16.50
N LYS A 79 -11.51 14.32 -17.57
CA LYS A 79 -10.16 13.72 -17.53
C LYS A 79 -9.21 14.47 -18.46
N PRO A 80 -7.88 14.32 -18.31
CA PRO A 80 -6.92 14.96 -19.21
C PRO A 80 -7.19 14.63 -20.68
N GLY A 81 -7.09 15.64 -21.56
CA GLY A 81 -7.40 15.54 -22.98
C GLY A 81 -8.68 16.27 -23.39
N ILE A 82 -9.33 15.78 -24.44
CA ILE A 82 -10.61 16.30 -24.94
C ILE A 82 -11.75 15.70 -24.13
N ASN A 83 -12.64 16.56 -23.64
CA ASN A 83 -13.90 16.21 -22.99
C ASN A 83 -15.03 16.88 -23.75
N LEU A 84 -16.10 16.14 -24.04
CA LEU A 84 -17.29 16.62 -24.72
C LEU A 84 -18.47 16.52 -23.76
N GLN A 85 -19.32 17.53 -23.72
CA GLN A 85 -20.56 17.51 -22.96
C GLN A 85 -21.75 17.47 -23.91
N GLY A 86 -22.70 16.58 -23.67
CA GLY A 86 -23.93 16.49 -24.46
C GLY A 86 -25.01 15.67 -23.79
N TYR A 87 -26.12 15.47 -24.51
CA TYR A 87 -27.24 14.63 -24.09
C TYR A 87 -27.19 13.25 -24.75
N CYS A 88 -27.53 12.22 -23.97
CA CYS A 88 -27.81 10.89 -24.49
C CYS A 88 -29.22 10.86 -25.07
N VAL A 89 -29.40 10.31 -26.28
CA VAL A 89 -30.72 10.15 -26.91
C VAL A 89 -31.40 8.81 -26.60
N ASN A 90 -30.72 7.89 -25.91
CA ASN A 90 -31.26 6.58 -25.56
C ASN A 90 -32.20 6.68 -24.34
N LYS A 91 -33.43 7.16 -24.57
CA LYS A 91 -34.46 7.31 -23.52
C LYS A 91 -34.91 5.99 -22.89
N GLU A 92 -34.79 4.88 -23.61
CA GLU A 92 -35.29 3.58 -23.12
C GLU A 92 -34.35 2.97 -22.08
N ARG A 93 -33.03 3.05 -22.27
CA ARG A 93 -32.04 2.33 -21.45
C ARG A 93 -31.08 3.22 -20.66
N CYS A 94 -31.16 4.54 -20.80
CA CYS A 94 -30.24 5.46 -20.13
C CYS A 94 -30.98 6.38 -19.16
N LEU A 95 -30.77 6.18 -17.85
CA LEU A 95 -31.34 7.04 -16.79
C LEU A 95 -30.94 8.51 -16.96
N ALA A 96 -29.71 8.77 -17.41
CA ALA A 96 -29.24 10.12 -17.70
C ALA A 96 -30.05 10.80 -18.81
N SER A 97 -30.47 10.04 -19.82
CA SER A 97 -31.35 10.54 -20.90
C SER A 97 -32.77 10.81 -20.39
N GLN A 98 -33.34 9.88 -19.61
CA GLN A 98 -34.67 10.01 -19.01
C GLN A 98 -34.78 11.22 -18.08
N SER A 99 -33.69 11.56 -17.40
CA SER A 99 -33.60 12.70 -16.48
C SER A 99 -33.05 13.98 -17.13
N GLU A 100 -32.85 13.97 -18.46
CA GLU A 100 -32.30 15.10 -19.23
C GLU A 100 -30.98 15.67 -18.66
N LEU A 101 -30.11 14.81 -18.15
CA LEU A 101 -28.85 15.18 -17.53
C LEU A 101 -27.75 15.34 -18.59
N LEU A 102 -26.89 16.33 -18.39
CA LEU A 102 -25.70 16.53 -19.21
C LEU A 102 -24.65 15.47 -18.88
N ILE A 103 -23.99 14.95 -19.92
CA ILE A 103 -23.03 13.87 -19.79
C ILE A 103 -21.67 14.29 -20.36
N TRP A 104 -20.62 14.14 -19.56
CA TRP A 104 -19.24 14.32 -19.95
C TRP A 104 -18.65 13.04 -20.55
N ILE A 105 -18.03 13.17 -21.72
CA ILE A 105 -17.36 12.10 -22.46
C ILE A 105 -15.91 12.47 -22.65
N ASN A 106 -14.99 11.67 -22.10
CA ASN A 106 -13.57 11.88 -22.30
C ASN A 106 -13.08 11.09 -23.53
N ILE A 107 -12.56 11.79 -24.53
CA ILE A 107 -11.93 11.21 -25.73
C ILE A 107 -10.42 11.05 -25.51
N GLY A 108 -9.84 11.74 -24.53
CA GLY A 108 -8.42 11.69 -24.21
C GLY A 108 -7.56 12.53 -25.15
N PHE A 109 -6.29 12.15 -25.33
CA PHE A 109 -5.32 12.89 -26.15
C PHE A 109 -5.38 12.42 -27.61
N CYS A 110 -6.13 13.13 -28.43
CA CYS A 110 -6.24 12.83 -29.86
C CYS A 110 -6.44 14.09 -30.71
N ARG A 111 -6.54 13.88 -32.02
CA ARG A 111 -7.02 14.89 -32.96
C ARG A 111 -8.43 14.52 -33.37
N ILE A 112 -9.38 15.41 -33.13
CA ILE A 112 -10.72 15.31 -33.67
C ILE A 112 -10.87 16.28 -34.84
N TRP A 113 -11.53 15.79 -35.88
CA TRP A 113 -11.96 16.56 -37.01
C TRP A 113 -13.42 16.17 -37.25
N SER A 114 -14.35 16.97 -36.74
CA SER A 114 -15.75 16.55 -36.71
C SER A 114 -16.69 17.72 -36.99
N TYR A 115 -17.72 17.39 -37.75
CA TYR A 115 -19.00 18.08 -37.73
C TYR A 115 -19.88 17.37 -36.70
N PHE A 116 -20.00 17.98 -35.51
CA PHE A 116 -20.65 17.36 -34.36
C PHE A 116 -22.10 16.89 -34.59
N PRO A 117 -22.94 17.53 -35.44
CA PRO A 117 -24.30 17.05 -35.71
C PRO A 117 -24.41 15.59 -36.16
N ASN A 118 -23.37 15.06 -36.81
CA ASN A 118 -23.42 13.73 -37.42
C ASN A 118 -22.58 12.70 -36.66
N THR A 119 -21.96 13.08 -35.53
CA THR A 119 -21.06 12.20 -34.79
C THR A 119 -21.71 11.80 -33.47
N SER A 120 -21.87 10.49 -33.25
CA SER A 120 -22.35 9.95 -31.99
C SER A 120 -21.19 9.41 -31.15
N PHE A 121 -21.23 9.67 -29.85
CA PHE A 121 -20.22 9.23 -28.90
C PHE A 121 -20.81 8.24 -27.89
N PRO A 122 -19.99 7.32 -27.34
CA PRO A 122 -20.45 6.36 -26.35
C PRO A 122 -20.83 7.06 -25.06
N CYS A 123 -22.06 6.84 -24.61
CA CYS A 123 -22.53 7.35 -23.33
C CYS A 123 -21.85 6.59 -22.19
N PRO A 124 -21.15 7.23 -21.24
CA PRO A 124 -20.53 6.54 -20.09
C PRO A 124 -21.54 5.85 -19.17
N HIS A 125 -22.82 6.21 -19.23
CA HIS A 125 -23.87 5.62 -18.39
C HIS A 125 -24.43 4.32 -19.01
N CYS A 126 -24.79 4.31 -20.30
CA CYS A 126 -25.39 3.13 -20.94
C CYS A 126 -24.45 2.38 -21.90
N GLY A 127 -23.26 2.90 -22.20
CA GLY A 127 -22.28 2.32 -23.13
C GLY A 127 -22.59 2.54 -24.62
N GLU A 128 -23.84 2.87 -24.97
CA GLU A 128 -24.29 3.01 -26.36
C GLU A 128 -23.79 4.30 -27.04
N LEU A 129 -23.53 4.23 -28.35
CA LEU A 129 -23.19 5.37 -29.22
C LEU A 129 -24.40 6.29 -29.44
N SER A 130 -24.77 7.03 -28.39
CA SER A 130 -26.06 7.71 -28.28
C SER A 130 -25.95 9.18 -27.87
N VAL A 131 -24.73 9.71 -27.73
CA VAL A 131 -24.54 11.13 -27.45
C VAL A 131 -24.18 11.84 -28.75
N ASN A 132 -25.18 12.46 -29.39
CA ASN A 132 -25.04 13.15 -30.68
C ASN A 132 -25.19 14.68 -30.58
N SER A 133 -25.72 15.18 -29.47
CA SER A 133 -25.99 16.61 -29.25
C SER A 133 -24.90 17.23 -28.37
N ILE A 134 -23.72 17.44 -28.94
CA ILE A 134 -22.57 18.02 -28.22
C ILE A 134 -22.77 19.54 -28.06
N LEU A 135 -22.86 19.98 -26.80
CA LEU A 135 -23.06 21.38 -26.45
C LEU A 135 -21.73 22.09 -26.15
N LYS A 136 -20.80 21.37 -25.54
CA LYS A 136 -19.56 21.92 -24.99
C LYS A 136 -18.39 21.01 -25.30
N LEU A 137 -17.25 21.61 -25.63
CA LEU A 137 -15.95 20.96 -25.71
C LEU A 137 -15.05 21.61 -24.69
N MET A 138 -14.41 20.78 -23.90
CA MET A 138 -13.42 21.20 -22.92
C MET A 138 -12.12 20.45 -23.18
N THR A 139 -11.02 21.16 -23.34
CA THR A 139 -9.68 20.56 -23.23
C THR A 139 -9.18 20.74 -21.81
N TYR A 140 -8.61 19.71 -21.22
CA TYR A 140 -8.20 19.71 -19.82
C TYR A 140 -6.79 19.11 -19.64
N ASN A 141 -5.94 19.73 -18.81
CA ASN A 141 -4.58 19.27 -18.49
C ASN A 141 -3.74 18.95 -19.75
N SER A 142 -3.79 19.82 -20.77
CA SER A 142 -3.26 19.52 -22.10
C SER A 142 -2.81 20.74 -22.89
N GLU A 143 -1.86 20.55 -23.82
CA GLU A 143 -1.61 21.51 -24.90
C GLU A 143 -2.64 21.28 -26.00
N TYR A 144 -3.17 22.35 -26.59
CA TYR A 144 -4.14 22.21 -27.67
C TYR A 144 -3.92 23.19 -28.82
N LEU A 145 -4.35 22.75 -29.99
CA LEU A 145 -4.58 23.56 -31.18
C LEU A 145 -6.04 23.40 -31.55
N CYS A 146 -6.81 24.48 -31.45
CA CYS A 146 -8.23 24.50 -31.75
C CYS A 146 -8.51 25.45 -32.92
N TYR A 147 -9.30 24.98 -33.88
CA TYR A 147 -9.91 25.78 -34.93
C TYR A 147 -11.41 25.58 -34.90
N VAL A 148 -12.14 26.68 -34.80
CA VAL A 148 -13.60 26.70 -34.84
C VAL A 148 -14.02 27.56 -36.03
N SER A 149 -14.87 27.01 -36.89
CA SER A 149 -15.29 27.65 -38.15
C SER A 149 -15.88 29.05 -37.96
N SER A 150 -16.62 29.28 -36.87
CA SER A 150 -17.24 30.58 -36.56
C SER A 150 -16.22 31.67 -36.26
N THR A 151 -15.16 31.34 -35.51
CA THR A 151 -14.13 32.31 -35.12
C THR A 151 -13.09 32.57 -36.21
N LYS A 152 -12.96 31.66 -37.18
CA LYS A 152 -11.92 31.65 -38.24
C LYS A 152 -10.49 31.84 -37.71
N LYS A 153 -10.24 31.58 -36.42
CA LYS A 153 -8.93 31.77 -35.78
C LYS A 153 -8.42 30.45 -35.23
N PHE A 154 -7.15 30.16 -35.50
CA PHE A 154 -6.43 29.11 -34.81
C PHE A 154 -6.01 29.61 -33.43
N VAL A 155 -6.48 28.94 -32.39
CA VAL A 155 -6.05 29.18 -31.02
C VAL A 155 -5.09 28.07 -30.64
N ARG A 156 -3.81 28.43 -30.48
CA ARG A 156 -2.80 27.59 -29.83
C ARG A 156 -2.55 28.14 -28.44
N ARG A 157 -2.81 27.33 -27.41
CA ARG A 157 -2.57 27.74 -26.02
C ARG A 157 -2.03 26.57 -25.20
N ASN A 158 -1.24 26.93 -24.18
CA ASN A 158 -0.72 26.03 -23.16
C ASN A 158 -1.54 26.18 -21.87
N CYS A 159 -2.85 26.39 -22.00
CA CYS A 159 -3.75 26.59 -20.87
C CYS A 159 -4.25 25.25 -20.33
N TYR A 160 -4.38 25.17 -19.02
CA TYR A 160 -4.87 24.02 -18.27
C TYR A 160 -6.28 23.62 -18.69
N GLU A 161 -7.13 24.62 -18.91
CA GLU A 161 -8.50 24.42 -19.35
C GLU A 161 -8.81 25.36 -20.50
N PHE A 162 -9.58 24.85 -21.45
CA PHE A 162 -10.25 25.65 -22.46
C PHE A 162 -11.61 25.06 -22.71
N THR A 163 -12.61 25.92 -22.60
CA THR A 163 -14.00 25.59 -22.85
C THR A 163 -14.46 26.37 -24.07
N HIS A 164 -15.09 25.66 -25.00
CA HIS A 164 -15.87 26.25 -26.09
C HIS A 164 -17.31 25.74 -25.95
N GLU A 165 -18.27 26.65 -26.00
CA GLU A 165 -19.70 26.35 -25.87
C GLU A 165 -20.40 26.60 -27.21
N GLY A 166 -21.56 25.97 -27.41
CA GLY A 166 -22.38 26.19 -28.61
C GLY A 166 -21.91 25.44 -29.87
N ILE A 167 -21.09 24.41 -29.71
CA ILE A 167 -20.41 23.74 -30.85
C ILE A 167 -21.32 22.82 -31.66
N SER A 168 -22.55 22.62 -31.19
CA SER A 168 -23.55 21.75 -31.82
C SER A 168 -23.80 22.05 -33.30
N LYS A 169 -23.50 23.26 -33.80
CA LYS A 169 -23.72 23.67 -35.19
C LYS A 169 -22.43 24.01 -35.94
N GLU A 170 -21.27 23.81 -35.32
CA GLU A 170 -20.00 24.31 -35.83
C GLU A 170 -19.09 23.18 -36.25
N PHE A 171 -18.26 23.46 -37.25
CA PHE A 171 -17.16 22.59 -37.60
C PHE A 171 -15.95 22.93 -36.74
N CYS A 172 -15.40 21.91 -36.07
CA CYS A 172 -14.29 22.09 -35.16
C CYS A 172 -13.16 21.11 -35.47
N THR A 173 -11.94 21.64 -35.51
CA THR A 173 -10.72 20.82 -35.52
C THR A 173 -9.98 21.08 -34.22
N VAL A 174 -9.89 20.06 -33.36
CA VAL A 174 -9.13 20.15 -32.11
C VAL A 174 -8.07 19.07 -32.09
N ARG A 175 -6.82 19.48 -31.92
CA ARG A 175 -5.71 18.59 -31.64
C ARG A 175 -5.25 18.83 -30.22
N VAL A 176 -5.36 17.81 -29.38
CA VAL A 176 -4.93 17.87 -27.98
C VAL A 176 -3.77 16.93 -27.74
N MET A 177 -2.76 17.43 -27.06
CA MET A 177 -1.50 16.73 -26.78
C MET A 177 -1.21 16.79 -25.27
N LYS A 178 -0.50 15.77 -24.77
CA LYS A 178 0.05 15.83 -23.42
C LYS A 178 1.01 17.02 -23.33
N ILE A 179 0.97 17.75 -22.21
CA ILE A 179 1.97 18.78 -21.93
C ILE A 179 3.37 18.17 -21.94
N ARG A 180 4.34 18.87 -22.55
CA ARG A 180 5.76 18.46 -22.61
C ARG A 180 6.63 19.71 -22.53
N GLN A 181 7.82 19.59 -21.97
CA GLN A 181 8.83 20.64 -22.13
C GLN A 181 9.20 20.76 -23.61
N HIS A 182 9.63 21.97 -24.00
CA HIS A 182 10.03 22.28 -25.37
C HIS A 182 11.53 22.59 -25.43
N ALA A 183 12.32 21.85 -24.65
CA ALA A 183 13.76 22.02 -24.60
C ALA A 183 14.45 21.20 -25.69
N GLU A 184 15.59 21.70 -26.16
CA GLU A 184 16.40 21.07 -27.22
C GLU A 184 17.39 20.04 -26.64
N SER A 185 17.80 20.24 -25.39
CA SER A 185 18.66 19.31 -24.63
C SER A 185 18.35 19.35 -23.12
N ILE A 186 18.99 18.48 -22.33
CA ILE A 186 18.89 18.48 -20.86
C ILE A 186 19.49 19.78 -20.29
N GLU A 187 20.61 20.24 -20.83
CA GLU A 187 21.29 21.48 -20.44
C GLU A 187 20.42 22.69 -20.76
N ASP A 188 19.78 22.70 -21.93
CA ASP A 188 18.80 23.73 -22.30
C ASP A 188 17.61 23.73 -21.33
N LEU A 189 17.06 22.56 -20.99
CA LEU A 189 15.98 22.43 -20.02
C LEU A 189 16.36 22.98 -18.64
N ILE A 190 17.55 22.63 -18.14
CA ILE A 190 18.06 23.13 -16.85
C ILE A 190 18.25 24.65 -16.89
N LYS A 191 18.86 25.16 -17.97
CA LYS A 191 19.11 26.60 -18.15
C LYS A 191 17.79 27.39 -18.18
N ARG A 192 16.83 26.98 -19.01
CA ARG A 192 15.51 27.62 -19.11
C ARG A 192 14.74 27.54 -17.79
N SER A 193 14.75 26.39 -17.12
CA SER A 193 14.09 26.22 -15.82
C SER A 193 14.70 27.14 -14.78
N THR A 194 16.03 27.24 -14.73
CA THR A 194 16.75 28.12 -13.79
C THR A 194 16.42 29.59 -14.05
N ASN A 195 16.41 30.01 -15.31
CA ASN A 195 16.05 31.38 -15.69
C ASN A 195 14.58 31.67 -15.35
N ALA A 196 13.67 30.74 -15.64
CA ALA A 196 12.26 30.87 -15.31
C ALA A 196 12.00 31.01 -13.81
N MET A 197 12.68 30.21 -12.98
CA MET A 197 12.57 30.31 -11.53
C MET A 197 13.05 31.66 -10.98
N ARG A 198 13.96 32.34 -11.69
CA ARG A 198 14.49 33.68 -11.35
C ARG A 198 13.73 34.82 -12.04
N SER A 199 12.76 34.51 -12.89
CA SER A 199 12.00 35.52 -13.63
C SER A 199 11.20 36.41 -12.69
N SER A 200 11.05 37.69 -13.08
CA SER A 200 10.22 38.65 -12.34
C SER A 200 8.77 38.16 -12.16
N LYS A 201 8.26 37.35 -13.11
CA LYS A 201 6.91 36.78 -13.08
C LYS A 201 6.73 35.81 -11.92
N ILE A 202 7.66 34.86 -11.77
CA ILE A 202 7.64 33.92 -10.65
C ILE A 202 7.92 34.63 -9.33
N ILE A 203 8.90 35.55 -9.28
CA ILE A 203 9.19 36.32 -8.07
C ILE A 203 7.95 37.10 -7.59
N ASN A 204 7.16 37.69 -8.48
CA ASN A 204 5.95 38.41 -8.11
C ASN A 204 4.86 37.47 -7.56
N LEU A 205 4.70 36.28 -8.14
CA LEU A 205 3.80 35.25 -7.59
C LEU A 205 4.25 34.82 -6.19
N LEU A 206 5.55 34.57 -5.99
CA LEU A 206 6.09 34.20 -4.68
C LEU A 206 5.95 35.33 -3.64
N LYS A 207 6.10 36.60 -4.07
CA LYS A 207 5.82 37.76 -3.21
C LYS A 207 4.36 37.79 -2.77
N GLU A 208 3.43 37.46 -3.67
CA GLU A 208 2.01 37.39 -3.33
C GLU A 208 1.75 36.27 -2.32
N LEU A 209 2.29 35.06 -2.53
CA LEU A 209 2.20 33.99 -1.52
C LEU A 209 2.74 34.43 -0.15
N LYS A 210 3.88 35.13 -0.13
CA LYS A 210 4.48 35.65 1.10
C LYS A 210 3.59 36.70 1.80
N ARG A 211 2.81 37.50 1.07
CA ARG A 211 1.85 38.45 1.65
C ARG A 211 0.74 37.75 2.43
N HIS A 212 0.36 36.54 2.02
CA HIS A 212 -0.57 35.67 2.74
C HIS A 212 0.10 34.85 3.86
N GLY A 213 1.36 35.17 4.23
CA GLY A 213 2.11 34.45 5.27
C GLY A 213 2.67 33.09 4.84
N ILE A 214 2.56 32.73 3.55
CA ILE A 214 2.90 31.39 3.05
C ILE A 214 4.38 31.35 2.65
N THR A 215 5.12 30.39 3.18
CA THR A 215 6.55 30.21 2.87
C THR A 215 6.75 29.23 1.71
N SER A 216 7.54 29.62 0.72
CA SER A 216 7.94 28.76 -0.40
C SER A 216 9.42 28.36 -0.28
N MET A 217 9.73 27.07 -0.46
CA MET A 217 11.09 26.58 -0.63
C MET A 217 11.35 26.26 -2.11
N THR A 218 12.49 26.71 -2.62
CA THR A 218 12.94 26.36 -3.97
C THR A 218 13.83 25.12 -3.90
N SER A 219 13.66 24.19 -4.83
CA SER A 219 14.60 23.08 -4.99
C SER A 219 14.93 22.91 -6.47
N LEU A 220 16.16 23.22 -6.85
CA LEU A 220 16.70 22.73 -8.12
C LEU A 220 17.09 21.27 -7.92
N LYS A 221 16.63 20.40 -8.83
CA LYS A 221 16.95 18.98 -8.75
C LYS A 221 18.40 18.74 -9.13
N GLY A 222 19.15 18.02 -8.29
CA GLY A 222 20.55 17.71 -8.57
C GLY A 222 20.75 16.87 -9.84
N ASN A 223 21.77 17.21 -10.65
CA ASN A 223 22.01 16.64 -11.99
C ASN A 223 22.02 15.11 -12.02
N LYS A 224 22.73 14.44 -11.09
CA LYS A 224 22.81 12.95 -11.06
C LYS A 224 21.43 12.30 -10.93
N ARG A 225 20.57 12.83 -10.04
CA ARG A 225 19.21 12.32 -9.80
C ARG A 225 18.27 12.65 -10.96
N LEU A 226 18.50 13.77 -11.65
CA LEU A 226 17.74 14.16 -12.83
C LEU A 226 18.02 13.20 -14.00
N HIS A 227 19.28 12.92 -14.32
CA HIS A 227 19.64 11.96 -15.38
C HIS A 227 19.06 10.57 -15.12
N GLN A 228 19.17 10.09 -13.88
CA GLN A 228 18.59 8.79 -13.51
C GLN A 228 17.07 8.76 -13.74
N LYS A 229 16.34 9.81 -13.31
CA LYS A 229 14.89 9.91 -13.53
C LYS A 229 14.53 9.94 -15.02
N ILE A 230 15.27 10.69 -15.84
CA ILE A 230 15.03 10.77 -17.29
C ILE A 230 15.13 9.38 -17.93
N LEU A 231 16.20 8.65 -17.60
CA LEU A 231 16.45 7.32 -18.15
C LEU A 231 15.44 6.29 -17.65
N GLU A 232 15.21 6.23 -16.34
CA GLU A 232 14.41 5.17 -15.72
C GLU A 232 12.91 5.33 -15.94
N ASP A 233 12.37 6.55 -15.74
CA ASP A 233 10.93 6.82 -15.80
C ASP A 233 10.44 7.19 -17.19
N TYR A 234 11.22 7.99 -17.92
CA TYR A 234 10.78 8.61 -19.16
C TYR A 234 11.48 8.03 -20.39
N LYS A 235 12.23 6.93 -20.22
CA LYS A 235 12.91 6.21 -21.30
C LYS A 235 13.83 7.13 -22.13
N GLY A 236 14.48 8.09 -21.48
CA GLY A 236 15.37 9.06 -22.13
C GLY A 236 14.68 10.36 -22.56
N ASP A 237 13.34 10.45 -22.52
CA ASP A 237 12.61 11.65 -22.93
C ASP A 237 12.61 12.72 -21.82
N PHE A 238 13.62 13.58 -21.84
CA PHE A 238 13.76 14.67 -20.87
C PHE A 238 12.62 15.70 -20.97
N ASN A 239 11.90 15.76 -22.10
CA ASN A 239 10.78 16.66 -22.27
C ASN A 239 9.53 16.24 -21.48
N GLN A 240 9.54 15.10 -20.80
CA GLN A 240 8.50 14.70 -19.85
C GLN A 240 8.83 15.09 -18.39
N VAL A 241 9.99 15.71 -18.13
CA VAL A 241 10.40 16.08 -16.77
C VAL A 241 9.96 17.49 -16.41
N PHE A 242 9.08 17.59 -15.41
CA PHE A 242 8.56 18.87 -14.91
C PHE A 242 9.18 19.31 -13.57
N ASP A 243 9.83 18.40 -12.85
CA ASP A 243 10.41 18.68 -11.53
C ASP A 243 11.87 19.19 -11.59
N VAL A 244 12.30 19.74 -12.73
CA VAL A 244 13.60 20.43 -12.87
C VAL A 244 13.55 21.78 -12.16
N GLY A 245 12.55 22.60 -12.50
CA GLY A 245 12.23 23.84 -11.81
C GLY A 245 11.00 23.66 -10.92
N ARG A 246 11.22 23.23 -9.67
CA ARG A 246 10.14 22.93 -8.72
C ARG A 246 10.18 23.83 -7.48
N PHE A 247 9.00 24.30 -7.09
CA PHE A 247 8.74 24.99 -5.82
C PHE A 247 7.93 24.08 -4.91
N THR A 248 8.38 23.93 -3.67
CA THR A 248 7.60 23.28 -2.61
C THR A 248 7.03 24.36 -1.70
N ILE A 249 5.71 24.49 -1.66
CA ILE A 249 4.98 25.45 -0.84
C ILE A 249 4.53 24.71 0.41
N LEU A 250 5.02 25.15 1.58
CA LEU A 250 4.71 24.53 2.86
C LEU A 250 3.71 25.41 3.61
N CYS A 251 2.52 24.86 3.85
CA CYS A 251 1.41 25.54 4.51
C CYS A 251 1.23 24.98 5.92
N ASN A 252 0.98 25.81 6.92
CA ASN A 252 0.76 25.36 8.29
C ASN A 252 -0.67 24.83 8.48
N THR A 253 -1.63 25.39 7.75
CA THR A 253 -3.06 25.07 7.86
C THR A 253 -3.68 24.70 6.51
N PRO A 254 -4.80 23.96 6.48
CA PRO A 254 -5.55 23.70 5.25
C PRO A 254 -5.99 24.99 4.53
N THR A 255 -6.41 26.02 5.27
CA THR A 255 -6.80 27.32 4.72
C THR A 255 -5.64 28.03 4.01
N GLU A 256 -4.42 27.97 4.56
CA GLU A 256 -3.22 28.46 3.87
C GLU A 256 -2.95 27.69 2.58
N LEU A 257 -3.17 26.37 2.57
CA LEU A 257 -3.01 25.54 1.37
C LEU A 257 -4.02 25.91 0.28
N GLU A 258 -5.30 26.07 0.63
CA GLU A 258 -6.34 26.54 -0.28
C GLU A 258 -6.03 27.93 -0.83
N THR A 259 -5.54 28.83 0.03
CA THR A 259 -5.10 30.18 -0.36
C THR A 259 -3.93 30.11 -1.33
N ALA A 260 -2.91 29.28 -1.05
CA ALA A 260 -1.78 29.06 -1.97
C ALA A 260 -2.26 28.60 -3.34
N VAL A 261 -3.17 27.61 -3.35
CA VAL A 261 -3.76 27.05 -4.58
C VAL A 261 -4.54 28.12 -5.34
N ALA A 262 -5.34 28.93 -4.67
CA ALA A 262 -6.08 30.03 -5.28
C ALA A 262 -5.15 31.08 -5.92
N VAL A 263 -4.07 31.47 -5.23
CA VAL A 263 -3.06 32.38 -5.77
C VAL A 263 -2.36 31.78 -7.00
N MET A 264 -1.96 30.51 -6.93
CA MET A 264 -1.35 29.81 -8.06
C MET A 264 -2.30 29.68 -9.27
N LYS A 265 -3.60 29.46 -9.03
CA LYS A 265 -4.62 29.42 -10.10
C LYS A 265 -4.82 30.77 -10.76
N LYS A 266 -4.59 31.87 -10.03
CA LYS A 266 -4.57 33.24 -10.55
C LYS A 266 -3.23 33.62 -11.21
N ALA A 267 -2.42 32.64 -11.62
CA ALA A 267 -1.14 32.83 -12.30
C ALA A 267 -1.17 33.80 -13.51
N TYR A 268 -2.30 33.92 -14.19
CA TYR A 268 -2.48 34.87 -15.31
C TYR A 268 -2.20 36.33 -14.91
N GLN A 269 -2.47 36.72 -13.66
CA GLN A 269 -2.17 38.05 -13.12
C GLN A 269 -0.65 38.36 -13.15
N PHE A 270 0.17 37.32 -13.11
CA PHE A 270 1.62 37.39 -13.18
C PHE A 270 2.17 37.09 -14.57
N LYS A 271 1.31 37.08 -15.61
CA LYS A 271 1.67 36.68 -16.99
C LYS A 271 2.20 35.24 -17.09
N LEU A 272 1.76 34.37 -16.19
CA LEU A 272 2.02 32.93 -16.19
C LEU A 272 0.75 32.20 -16.63
N ILE A 273 0.90 30.99 -17.15
CA ILE A 273 -0.25 30.19 -17.61
C ILE A 273 -0.32 28.92 -16.78
N VAL A 274 -1.45 28.67 -16.11
CA VAL A 274 -1.71 27.37 -15.50
C VAL A 274 -1.89 26.36 -16.62
N SER A 275 -1.15 25.25 -16.59
CA SER A 275 -1.14 24.25 -17.66
C SER A 275 -1.48 22.84 -17.16
N GLU A 276 -1.28 22.57 -15.88
CA GLU A 276 -1.77 21.37 -15.22
C GLU A 276 -2.22 21.70 -13.80
N ASP A 277 -3.33 21.11 -13.37
CA ASP A 277 -3.82 21.16 -11.99
C ASP A 277 -4.17 19.74 -11.53
N LYS A 278 -3.49 19.29 -10.47
CA LYS A 278 -3.65 17.98 -9.86
C LYS A 278 -3.81 18.14 -8.36
N ASP A 279 -5.06 18.04 -7.93
CA ASP A 279 -5.43 17.94 -6.52
C ASP A 279 -5.22 16.49 -6.05
N PHE A 280 -4.03 16.19 -5.53
CA PHE A 280 -3.78 14.97 -4.76
C PHE A 280 -3.89 15.20 -3.25
N PHE A 281 -4.39 16.36 -2.83
CA PHE A 281 -4.56 16.70 -1.43
C PHE A 281 -5.91 16.17 -0.92
N ASN A 282 -6.97 16.45 -1.67
CA ASN A 282 -8.31 15.96 -1.41
C ASN A 282 -8.59 14.62 -2.10
N LYS A 283 -7.90 14.33 -3.21
CA LYS A 283 -8.04 13.06 -3.94
C LYS A 283 -6.82 12.17 -3.71
N GLN A 284 -7.04 10.88 -3.56
CA GLN A 284 -5.94 9.93 -3.38
C GLN A 284 -5.13 9.77 -4.68
N SER A 285 -3.84 10.06 -4.61
CA SER A 285 -2.89 9.66 -5.65
C SER A 285 -2.63 8.15 -5.57
N LYS A 286 -2.01 7.54 -6.60
CA LYS A 286 -1.65 6.11 -6.58
C LYS A 286 -0.82 5.71 -5.34
N THR A 287 0.03 6.62 -4.87
CA THR A 287 0.88 6.41 -3.68
C THR A 287 0.27 7.01 -2.42
N HIS A 288 -0.90 7.64 -2.49
CA HIS A 288 -1.57 8.32 -1.37
C HIS A 288 -0.75 9.48 -0.79
N HIS A 289 0.21 10.02 -1.54
CA HIS A 289 0.90 11.25 -1.19
C HIS A 289 -0.06 12.45 -1.27
N ARG A 290 -0.17 13.26 -0.20
CA ARG A 290 -1.02 14.46 -0.16
C ARG A 290 -0.28 15.72 -0.58
N SER A 291 -0.59 16.18 -1.78
CA SER A 291 -0.14 17.48 -2.28
C SER A 291 -1.03 18.02 -3.39
N HIS A 292 -1.03 19.33 -3.56
CA HIS A 292 -1.65 19.99 -4.69
C HIS A 292 -0.57 20.40 -5.68
N ASN A 293 -0.54 19.79 -6.86
CA ASN A 293 0.50 20.01 -7.85
C ASN A 293 -0.05 20.84 -9.01
N ILE A 294 0.49 22.03 -9.22
CA ILE A 294 0.15 22.93 -10.32
C ILE A 294 1.38 23.12 -11.21
N LYS A 295 1.23 22.90 -12.51
CA LYS A 295 2.27 23.23 -13.49
C LYS A 295 1.96 24.56 -14.13
N LEU A 296 2.93 25.47 -14.09
CA LEU A 296 2.85 26.78 -14.71
C LEU A 296 3.77 26.83 -15.93
N TYR A 297 3.24 27.22 -17.08
CA TYR A 297 4.04 27.60 -18.23
C TYR A 297 4.51 29.05 -18.06
N VAL A 298 5.81 29.26 -18.29
CA VAL A 298 6.46 30.57 -18.27
C VAL A 298 6.75 30.99 -19.72
N PRO A 299 5.89 31.82 -20.34
CA PRO A 299 5.98 32.09 -21.79
C PRO A 299 7.32 32.67 -22.24
N GLU A 300 7.89 33.55 -21.42
CA GLU A 300 9.17 34.22 -21.66
C GLU A 300 10.33 33.23 -21.88
N HIS A 301 10.37 32.14 -21.13
CA HIS A 301 11.43 31.13 -21.20
C HIS A 301 11.01 29.85 -21.94
N LYS A 302 9.73 29.79 -22.35
CA LYS A 302 9.11 28.64 -23.04
C LYS A 302 9.29 27.31 -22.28
N VAL A 303 9.14 27.33 -20.96
CA VAL A 303 9.36 26.17 -20.08
C VAL A 303 8.25 26.06 -19.05
N TYR A 304 7.98 24.84 -18.58
CA TYR A 304 7.07 24.58 -17.48
C TYR A 304 7.82 24.45 -16.15
N VAL A 305 7.28 25.07 -15.11
CA VAL A 305 7.71 24.91 -13.71
C VAL A 305 6.62 24.24 -12.89
N GLU A 306 7.00 23.46 -11.88
CA GLU A 306 6.06 22.77 -11.00
C GLU A 306 5.97 23.50 -9.65
N MET A 307 4.76 23.81 -9.21
CA MET A 307 4.47 24.30 -7.87
C MET A 307 3.68 23.25 -7.11
N GLN A 308 4.24 22.77 -6.01
CA GLN A 308 3.68 21.70 -5.19
C GLN A 308 3.37 22.25 -3.81
N ALA A 309 2.09 22.37 -3.46
CA ALA A 309 1.64 22.76 -2.13
C ALA A 309 1.32 21.54 -1.26
N THR A 310 1.75 21.56 0.01
CA THR A 310 1.41 20.53 1.00
C THR A 310 1.45 21.12 2.41
N LEU A 311 0.93 20.38 3.40
CA LEU A 311 1.02 20.81 4.79
C LEU A 311 2.40 20.54 5.37
N LYS A 312 2.94 21.53 6.10
CA LYS A 312 4.25 21.48 6.75
C LYS A 312 4.37 20.28 7.69
N LYS A 313 3.30 19.97 8.44
CA LYS A 313 3.26 18.81 9.36
C LYS A 313 3.60 17.48 8.69
N TYR A 314 3.30 17.32 7.40
CA TYR A 314 3.62 16.10 6.66
C TYR A 314 5.11 15.98 6.29
N THR A 315 5.84 17.09 6.31
CA THR A 315 7.30 17.09 6.07
C THR A 315 8.11 16.90 7.36
N GLU A 316 7.51 17.18 8.53
CA GLU A 316 8.13 17.09 9.85
C GLU A 316 7.93 15.72 10.54
N ILE A 317 7.48 14.72 9.79
CA ILE A 317 7.29 13.37 10.30
C ILE A 317 8.64 12.78 10.69
N GLU A 318 8.65 11.99 11.75
CA GLU A 318 9.85 11.36 12.24
C GLU A 318 10.43 10.41 11.17
N ASN A 319 11.62 10.74 10.66
CA ASN A 319 12.31 10.02 9.59
C ASN A 319 11.54 10.04 8.24
N PRO A 320 11.31 11.23 7.65
CA PRO A 320 10.56 11.36 6.40
C PRO A 320 11.27 10.65 5.23
N GLU A 321 12.58 10.43 5.37
CA GLU A 321 13.39 9.65 4.45
C GLU A 321 12.91 8.21 4.29
N VAL A 322 12.20 7.61 5.25
CA VAL A 322 11.77 6.20 5.13
C VAL A 322 10.81 6.04 3.96
N SER A 323 9.71 6.79 3.94
CA SER A 323 8.73 6.71 2.84
C SER A 323 9.36 7.13 1.52
N HIS A 324 10.15 8.22 1.53
CA HIS A 324 10.79 8.74 0.33
C HIS A 324 11.81 7.76 -0.27
N LEU A 325 12.75 7.23 0.52
CA LEU A 325 13.74 6.25 0.03
C LEU A 325 13.09 4.91 -0.35
N PHE A 326 12.06 4.48 0.38
CA PHE A 326 11.32 3.28 0.05
C PHE A 326 10.62 3.43 -1.31
N TYR A 327 9.96 4.56 -1.55
CA TYR A 327 9.40 4.90 -2.85
C TYR A 327 10.46 4.92 -3.95
N GLU A 328 11.65 5.48 -3.72
CA GLU A 328 12.71 5.50 -4.74
C GLU A 328 13.18 4.10 -5.12
N HIS A 329 13.38 3.21 -4.15
CA HIS A 329 13.75 1.82 -4.42
C HIS A 329 12.66 1.06 -5.18
N ILE A 330 11.40 1.24 -4.78
CA ILE A 330 10.26 0.59 -5.43
C ILE A 330 10.08 1.12 -6.86
N ARG A 331 10.15 2.44 -7.06
CA ARG A 331 9.95 3.07 -8.36
C ARG A 331 10.97 2.63 -9.40
N ALA A 332 12.24 2.49 -9.01
CA ALA A 332 13.30 2.02 -9.90
C ALA A 332 13.17 0.52 -10.24
N TRP A 333 12.32 -0.24 -9.53
CA TRP A 333 12.15 -1.66 -9.74
C TRP A 333 11.26 -1.97 -10.94
N LYS A 334 11.86 -2.58 -11.97
CA LYS A 334 11.17 -3.21 -13.10
C LYS A 334 11.27 -4.73 -12.94
N PRO A 335 10.18 -5.43 -12.53
CA PRO A 335 10.20 -6.88 -12.35
C PRO A 335 10.46 -7.58 -13.68
N LYS A 336 11.26 -8.66 -13.67
CA LYS A 336 11.71 -9.36 -14.89
C LYS A 336 10.77 -10.51 -15.30
N ASP A 337 9.48 -10.24 -15.43
CA ASP A 337 8.44 -11.21 -15.80
C ASP A 337 8.33 -12.43 -14.85
N SER A 338 8.91 -12.37 -13.65
CA SER A 338 8.72 -13.38 -12.61
C SER A 338 7.45 -13.06 -11.81
N PRO A 339 6.47 -13.98 -11.71
CA PRO A 339 5.28 -13.78 -10.89
C PRO A 339 5.62 -13.41 -9.44
N THR A 340 6.67 -14.02 -8.87
CA THR A 340 7.13 -13.73 -7.51
C THR A 340 7.66 -12.31 -7.36
N GLU A 341 8.40 -11.79 -8.36
CA GLU A 341 8.88 -10.40 -8.29
C GLU A 341 7.74 -9.39 -8.42
N GLU A 342 6.76 -9.67 -9.28
CA GLU A 342 5.57 -8.84 -9.44
C GLU A 342 4.73 -8.81 -8.16
N GLU A 343 4.50 -9.96 -7.52
CA GLU A 343 3.82 -10.04 -6.21
C GLU A 343 4.55 -9.23 -5.14
N LEU A 344 5.88 -9.33 -5.07
CA LEU A 344 6.68 -8.56 -4.11
C LEU A 344 6.63 -7.06 -4.41
N LYS A 345 6.63 -6.67 -5.70
CA LYS A 345 6.48 -5.28 -6.11
C LYS A 345 5.13 -4.72 -5.70
N GLN A 346 4.04 -5.46 -5.95
CA GLN A 346 2.68 -5.09 -5.55
C GLN A 346 2.54 -5.01 -4.02
N ALA A 347 3.11 -5.96 -3.29
CA ALA A 347 3.14 -5.93 -1.82
C ALA A 347 3.92 -4.71 -1.30
N SER A 348 5.01 -4.34 -1.98
CA SER A 348 5.81 -3.15 -1.66
C SER A 348 5.04 -1.85 -1.94
N ASP A 349 4.34 -1.75 -3.08
CA ASP A 349 3.46 -0.62 -3.40
C ASP A 349 2.33 -0.49 -2.36
N LYS A 350 1.66 -1.59 -2.02
CA LYS A 350 0.61 -1.62 -0.98
C LYS A 350 1.15 -1.19 0.39
N THR A 351 2.38 -1.58 0.70
CA THR A 351 3.05 -1.18 1.95
C THR A 351 3.35 0.33 1.94
N LEU A 352 3.86 0.86 0.82
CA LEU A 352 4.08 2.30 0.66
C LEU A 352 2.78 3.10 0.81
N THR A 353 1.68 2.63 0.21
CA THR A 353 0.35 3.23 0.38
C THR A 353 -0.06 3.27 1.84
N LYS A 354 0.03 2.14 2.57
CA LYS A 354 -0.30 2.09 4.01
C LYS A 354 0.55 3.01 4.87
N ILE A 355 1.82 3.19 4.52
CA ILE A 355 2.70 4.14 5.20
C ILE A 355 2.22 5.56 4.94
N ASN A 356 1.92 5.88 3.69
CA ASN A 356 1.41 7.18 3.30
C ASN A 356 0.02 7.46 3.88
N ASP A 357 -0.81 6.43 4.10
CA ASP A 357 -2.09 6.57 4.79
C ASP A 357 -1.92 7.06 6.23
N ILE A 358 -0.89 6.59 6.93
CA ILE A 358 -0.55 7.07 8.28
C ILE A 358 0.07 8.47 8.22
N ILE A 359 1.06 8.67 7.34
CA ILE A 359 1.82 9.93 7.21
C ILE A 359 0.90 11.10 6.85
N TYR A 360 -0.01 10.88 5.89
CA TYR A 360 -0.89 11.91 5.36
C TYR A 360 -2.29 11.87 5.94
N GLU A 361 -2.52 11.07 6.99
CA GLU A 361 -3.80 11.00 7.71
C GLU A 361 -4.97 10.66 6.78
N TRP A 362 -4.79 9.65 5.90
CA TRP A 362 -5.90 9.04 5.16
C TRP A 362 -6.68 8.03 5.99
N ILE A 363 -6.09 7.56 7.09
CA ILE A 363 -6.78 6.82 8.14
C ILE A 363 -7.03 7.71 9.35
N ASP A 364 -8.05 7.38 10.12
CA ASP A 364 -8.44 8.18 11.26
C ASP A 364 -7.39 8.14 12.38
N LYS A 365 -7.37 9.20 13.18
CA LYS A 365 -6.40 9.36 14.27
C LYS A 365 -6.52 8.27 15.34
N GLN A 366 -7.72 7.75 15.60
CA GLN A 366 -7.92 6.69 16.59
C GLN A 366 -7.37 5.35 16.09
N GLU A 367 -7.51 5.04 14.80
CA GLU A 367 -6.88 3.89 14.18
C GLU A 367 -5.35 4.00 14.23
N ILE A 368 -4.77 5.17 13.93
CA ILE A 368 -3.32 5.40 14.08
C ILE A 368 -2.88 5.12 15.53
N ILE A 369 -3.59 5.63 16.53
CA ILE A 369 -3.31 5.39 17.95
C ILE A 369 -3.41 3.89 18.28
N LYS A 370 -4.46 3.20 17.79
CA LYS A 370 -4.67 1.75 17.97
C LYS A 370 -3.56 0.90 17.34
N ILE A 371 -3.01 1.34 16.21
CA ILE A 371 -1.84 0.68 15.60
C ILE A 371 -0.59 0.97 16.43
N ALA A 372 -0.37 2.24 16.80
CA ALA A 372 0.79 2.68 17.56
C ALA A 372 0.87 2.07 18.96
N SER A 373 -0.25 1.77 19.62
CA SER A 373 -0.29 1.14 20.95
C SER A 373 0.31 -0.27 20.97
N ARG A 374 0.43 -0.92 19.82
CA ARG A 374 1.09 -2.23 19.66
C ARG A 374 2.60 -2.12 19.53
N TYR A 375 3.14 -0.89 19.40
CA TYR A 375 4.57 -0.66 19.25
C TYR A 375 5.35 -1.22 20.43
N LYS A 376 6.40 -1.97 20.09
CA LYS A 376 7.42 -2.44 21.03
C LYS A 376 8.78 -2.10 20.42
N PRO A 377 9.72 -1.54 21.20
CA PRO A 377 11.03 -1.18 20.67
C PRO A 377 11.78 -2.42 20.18
N HIS A 378 12.68 -2.22 19.21
CA HIS A 378 13.48 -3.31 18.62
C HIS A 378 14.25 -4.12 19.68
N SER A 379 14.69 -3.48 20.77
CA SER A 379 15.37 -4.12 21.90
C SER A 379 14.49 -5.17 22.60
N LYS A 380 13.16 -4.96 22.61
CA LYS A 380 12.18 -5.85 23.21
C LYS A 380 11.75 -6.97 22.27
N ILE A 381 11.54 -6.66 20.98
CA ILE A 381 11.04 -7.65 20.01
C ILE A 381 12.14 -8.49 19.36
N ARG A 382 13.39 -7.98 19.34
CA ARG A 382 14.56 -8.58 18.69
C ARG A 382 14.27 -8.99 17.24
N ILE A 383 14.29 -8.00 16.34
CA ILE A 383 14.08 -8.22 14.89
C ILE A 383 15.08 -9.25 14.38
N LEU A 384 14.59 -10.24 13.67
CA LEU A 384 15.39 -11.30 13.08
C LEU A 384 16.02 -10.79 11.78
N ARG A 385 17.32 -11.06 11.59
CA ARG A 385 17.99 -10.76 10.32
C ARG A 385 17.42 -11.66 9.23
N PRO A 386 16.88 -11.13 8.11
CA PRO A 386 16.30 -11.95 7.06
C PRO A 386 17.29 -12.99 6.51
N PRO A 387 16.85 -14.25 6.25
CA PRO A 387 17.70 -15.31 5.70
C PRO A 387 18.38 -14.91 4.39
N GLN A 388 17.70 -14.13 3.56
CA GLN A 388 18.19 -13.66 2.26
C GLN A 388 19.42 -12.74 2.38
N LEU A 389 19.70 -12.21 3.58
CA LEU A 389 20.87 -11.39 3.87
C LEU A 389 21.98 -12.18 4.58
N LYS A 390 21.83 -13.50 4.76
CA LYS A 390 22.81 -14.39 5.39
C LYS A 390 24.11 -14.33 4.60
N ASP A 391 25.20 -14.06 5.30
CA ASP A 391 26.58 -14.04 4.79
C ASP A 391 26.86 -13.03 3.65
N MET A 392 25.91 -12.13 3.34
CA MET A 392 26.08 -11.10 2.32
C MET A 392 26.63 -9.78 2.89
N THR A 393 27.66 -9.22 2.24
CA THR A 393 28.17 -7.89 2.56
C THR A 393 27.32 -6.78 1.92
N LYS A 394 27.42 -5.55 2.45
CA LYS A 394 26.74 -4.38 1.87
C LYS A 394 27.19 -4.11 0.42
N LYS A 395 28.43 -4.43 0.08
CA LYS A 395 29.00 -4.22 -1.26
C LYS A 395 28.42 -5.23 -2.25
N GLU A 396 28.34 -6.51 -1.87
CA GLU A 396 27.73 -7.57 -2.69
C GLU A 396 26.26 -7.31 -3.00
N ILE A 397 25.48 -6.82 -2.03
CA ILE A 397 24.05 -6.54 -2.25
C ILE A 397 23.89 -5.43 -3.30
N LYS A 398 24.74 -4.40 -3.25
CA LYS A 398 24.72 -3.29 -4.23
C LYS A 398 25.22 -3.73 -5.61
N SER A 399 26.27 -4.55 -5.68
CA SER A 399 26.85 -4.98 -6.96
C SER A 399 25.92 -5.89 -7.75
N LYS A 400 25.13 -6.75 -7.07
CA LYS A 400 24.15 -7.64 -7.71
C LYS A 400 22.99 -6.91 -8.39
N LYS A 401 22.77 -5.61 -8.11
CA LYS A 401 21.61 -4.83 -8.59
C LYS A 401 20.25 -5.53 -8.38
N ASN A 402 20.16 -6.40 -7.36
CA ASN A 402 18.95 -7.14 -7.03
C ASN A 402 18.08 -6.26 -6.11
N ILE A 403 17.04 -5.64 -6.68
CA ILE A 403 16.18 -4.71 -5.95
C ILE A 403 15.48 -5.36 -4.74
N PRO A 404 14.93 -6.59 -4.82
CA PRO A 404 14.42 -7.29 -3.63
C PRO A 404 15.43 -7.33 -2.46
N LEU A 405 16.69 -7.70 -2.71
CA LEU A 405 17.71 -7.75 -1.66
C LEU A 405 18.05 -6.36 -1.10
N ILE A 406 18.05 -5.33 -1.96
CA ILE A 406 18.25 -3.94 -1.54
C ILE A 406 17.10 -3.49 -0.64
N LEU A 407 15.85 -3.80 -1.00
CA LEU A 407 14.66 -3.48 -0.22
C LEU A 407 14.66 -4.22 1.13
N ILE A 408 14.93 -5.52 1.14
CA ILE A 408 15.04 -6.32 2.37
C ILE A 408 16.11 -5.72 3.29
N GLN A 409 17.27 -5.38 2.75
CA GLN A 409 18.34 -4.74 3.51
C GLN A 409 17.95 -3.35 4.03
N PHE A 410 17.29 -2.54 3.21
CA PHE A 410 16.82 -1.21 3.57
C PHE A 410 15.82 -1.28 4.73
N VAL A 411 14.78 -2.10 4.59
CA VAL A 411 13.74 -2.30 5.60
C VAL A 411 14.37 -2.81 6.90
N PHE A 412 15.16 -3.88 6.85
CA PHE A 412 15.82 -4.42 8.04
C PHE A 412 16.67 -3.36 8.77
N LYS A 413 17.50 -2.61 8.04
CA LYS A 413 18.33 -1.55 8.63
C LYS A 413 17.50 -0.43 9.25
N LYS A 414 16.43 0.00 8.57
CA LYS A 414 15.55 1.06 9.08
C LYS A 414 14.86 0.56 10.35
N LEU A 415 14.34 -0.67 10.39
CA LEU A 415 13.68 -1.22 11.57
C LEU A 415 14.61 -1.44 12.77
N CYS A 416 15.87 -1.83 12.55
CA CYS A 416 16.85 -1.94 13.64
C CYS A 416 17.28 -0.59 14.23
N LYS A 417 17.19 0.50 13.45
CA LYS A 417 17.66 1.83 13.88
C LYS A 417 16.54 2.76 14.31
N LEU A 418 15.32 2.54 13.82
CA LEU A 418 14.19 3.40 14.11
C LEU A 418 13.76 3.21 15.57
N ASN A 419 13.75 4.30 16.33
CA ASN A 419 13.17 4.36 17.67
C ASN A 419 12.17 5.51 17.72
N PRO A 420 10.99 5.32 17.11
CA PRO A 420 10.05 6.42 16.91
C PRO A 420 9.47 6.91 18.24
N LYS A 421 9.49 8.22 18.42
CA LYS A 421 8.87 8.94 19.54
C LYS A 421 7.41 9.29 19.22
N LYS A 422 7.14 9.75 17.99
CA LYS A 422 5.81 10.18 17.53
C LYS A 422 4.88 9.00 17.29
N THR A 423 3.57 9.21 17.46
CA THR A 423 2.54 8.18 17.31
C THR A 423 2.51 7.61 15.89
N GLU A 424 2.64 8.46 14.87
CA GLU A 424 2.67 8.09 13.46
C GLU A 424 3.90 7.22 13.17
N GLY A 425 5.07 7.60 13.69
CA GLY A 425 6.31 6.82 13.57
C GLY A 425 6.18 5.42 14.19
N LYS A 426 5.54 5.32 15.36
CA LYS A 426 5.23 4.05 16.03
C LYS A 426 4.26 3.20 15.21
N ALA A 427 3.22 3.81 14.64
CA ALA A 427 2.25 3.12 13.79
C ALA A 427 2.89 2.57 12.51
N ILE A 428 3.73 3.37 11.84
CA ILE A 428 4.51 2.96 10.67
C ILE A 428 5.39 1.75 11.02
N TYR A 429 6.11 1.81 12.14
CA TYR A 429 6.97 0.73 12.61
C TYR A 429 6.22 -0.59 12.80
N VAL A 430 5.04 -0.55 13.43
CA VAL A 430 4.20 -1.73 13.66
C VAL A 430 3.77 -2.39 12.34
N LYS A 431 3.37 -1.59 11.33
CA LYS A 431 2.95 -2.11 10.02
C LYS A 431 4.09 -2.78 9.24
N TYR A 432 5.34 -2.38 9.46
CA TYR A 432 6.51 -3.01 8.84
C TYR A 432 6.88 -4.37 9.45
N ILE A 433 6.60 -4.59 10.74
CA ILE A 433 7.13 -5.74 11.50
C ILE A 433 6.12 -6.87 11.62
N MET A 434 4.84 -6.54 11.81
CA MET A 434 3.82 -7.54 12.11
C MET A 434 3.25 -8.14 10.81
N GLY A 435 4.07 -8.92 10.10
CA GLY A 435 3.59 -9.82 9.06
C GLY A 435 2.97 -11.06 9.71
N GLU A 436 1.70 -11.35 9.44
CA GLU A 436 1.01 -12.50 10.07
C GLU A 436 1.55 -13.87 9.61
N LYS A 437 2.19 -13.94 8.44
CA LYS A 437 2.56 -15.21 7.79
C LYS A 437 4.03 -15.61 7.94
N ASN A 438 4.93 -14.68 8.24
CA ASN A 438 6.37 -14.96 8.36
C ASN A 438 6.93 -14.20 9.57
N PRO A 439 7.49 -14.88 10.57
CA PRO A 439 7.99 -14.21 11.76
C PRO A 439 9.19 -13.33 11.41
N ALA A 440 9.05 -12.02 11.66
CA ALA A 440 10.10 -11.02 11.42
C ALA A 440 10.88 -10.69 12.70
N SER A 441 10.41 -11.16 13.85
CA SER A 441 10.98 -10.91 15.16
C SER A 441 10.90 -12.14 16.07
N CYS A 442 11.68 -12.14 17.15
CA CYS A 442 11.56 -13.20 18.16
C CYS A 442 10.16 -13.25 18.77
N ALA A 443 9.50 -12.10 18.92
CA ALA A 443 8.13 -12.00 19.40
C ALA A 443 7.13 -12.72 18.48
N ASP A 444 7.33 -12.65 17.16
CA ASP A 444 6.47 -13.36 16.21
C ASP A 444 6.68 -14.87 16.31
N VAL A 445 7.93 -15.33 16.44
CA VAL A 445 8.24 -16.75 16.66
C VAL A 445 7.56 -17.26 17.93
N ILE A 446 7.64 -16.49 19.02
CA ILE A 446 6.96 -16.82 20.27
C ILE A 446 5.44 -16.90 20.05
N SER A 447 4.86 -15.96 19.31
CA SER A 447 3.42 -16.01 19.00
C SER A 447 3.04 -17.24 18.18
N VAL A 448 3.88 -17.64 17.22
CA VAL A 448 3.68 -18.87 16.43
C VAL A 448 3.77 -20.11 17.33
N LEU A 449 4.76 -20.17 18.23
CA LEU A 449 4.91 -21.26 19.19
C LEU A 449 3.72 -21.39 20.14
N ILE A 450 3.22 -20.28 20.69
CA ILE A 450 2.04 -20.26 21.56
C ILE A 450 0.81 -20.76 20.80
N LYS A 451 0.55 -20.23 19.59
CA LYS A 451 -0.57 -20.67 18.75
C LYS A 451 -0.48 -22.15 18.40
N SER A 452 0.72 -22.63 18.05
CA SER A 452 0.96 -24.05 17.76
C SER A 452 0.72 -24.93 18.98
N LYS A 453 1.15 -24.51 20.17
CA LYS A 453 0.87 -25.21 21.44
C LYS A 453 -0.63 -25.30 21.69
N ASP A 454 -1.35 -24.19 21.57
CA ASP A 454 -2.79 -24.14 21.81
C ASP A 454 -3.53 -25.05 20.81
N GLN A 455 -3.14 -25.02 19.54
CA GLN A 455 -3.70 -25.88 18.50
C GLN A 455 -3.45 -27.38 18.80
N GLU A 456 -2.23 -27.76 19.19
CA GLU A 456 -1.90 -29.14 19.56
C GLU A 456 -2.74 -29.65 20.75
N LEU A 457 -3.00 -28.79 21.74
CA LEU A 457 -3.84 -29.15 22.89
C LEU A 457 -5.33 -29.27 22.52
N VAL A 458 -5.80 -28.47 21.56
CA VAL A 458 -7.18 -28.56 21.05
C VAL A 458 -7.37 -29.84 20.21
N GLU A 459 -6.37 -30.21 19.43
CA GLU A 459 -6.38 -31.44 18.63
C GLU A 459 -6.29 -32.70 19.52
N ASP A 460 -5.53 -32.64 20.62
CA ASP A 460 -5.42 -33.71 21.61
C ASP A 460 -6.38 -33.49 22.80
N LYS A 461 -7.67 -33.71 22.55
CA LYS A 461 -8.74 -33.51 23.55
C LYS A 461 -8.49 -34.28 24.85
N THR A 462 -7.99 -35.52 24.76
CA THR A 462 -7.68 -36.36 25.92
C THR A 462 -6.60 -35.73 26.77
N MET A 463 -5.49 -35.27 26.16
CA MET A 463 -4.44 -34.56 26.90
C MET A 463 -4.95 -33.28 27.55
N SER A 464 -5.84 -32.55 26.89
CA SER A 464 -6.44 -31.32 27.42
C SER A 464 -7.27 -31.59 28.69
N GLN A 465 -8.12 -32.61 28.65
CA GLN A 465 -8.92 -33.06 29.81
C GLN A 465 -8.01 -33.57 30.94
N ASP A 466 -7.02 -34.41 30.61
CA ASP A 466 -6.06 -34.94 31.59
C ASP A 466 -5.26 -33.82 32.28
N LEU A 467 -4.98 -32.71 31.58
CA LEU A 467 -4.29 -31.55 32.15
C LEU A 467 -5.13 -30.76 33.14
N GLU A 468 -6.46 -30.76 32.99
CA GLU A 468 -7.39 -30.13 33.94
C GLU A 468 -7.44 -30.91 35.25
N THR A 469 -7.41 -32.25 35.17
CA THR A 469 -7.38 -33.14 36.33
C THR A 469 -5.97 -33.57 36.73
N TYR A 470 -4.95 -32.81 36.32
CA TYR A 470 -3.56 -33.21 36.50
C TYR A 470 -3.18 -33.36 37.98
N ILE A 471 -2.77 -34.56 38.36
CA ILE A 471 -2.18 -34.85 39.67
C ILE A 471 -0.66 -34.74 39.56
N PRO A 472 0.02 -33.92 40.40
CA PRO A 472 1.46 -33.76 40.36
C PRO A 472 2.22 -35.09 40.41
N LEU A 473 3.09 -35.30 39.42
CA LEU A 473 3.91 -36.50 39.34
C LEU A 473 4.91 -36.53 40.50
N GLN A 474 4.92 -37.63 41.23
CA GLN A 474 5.90 -37.91 42.26
C GLN A 474 7.05 -38.74 41.69
N ALA A 475 8.29 -38.41 42.06
CA ALA A 475 9.47 -39.19 41.73
C ALA A 475 10.34 -39.41 42.98
N SER A 476 10.97 -40.58 43.05
CA SER A 476 11.99 -40.89 44.03
C SER A 476 13.38 -40.51 43.50
N ASP A 477 14.19 -39.85 44.31
CA ASP A 477 15.63 -39.71 44.02
C ASP A 477 16.41 -40.99 44.36
N ARG A 478 17.74 -40.99 44.14
CA ARG A 478 18.62 -42.12 44.49
C ARG A 478 18.67 -42.45 45.99
N LEU A 479 18.15 -41.55 46.84
CA LEU A 479 18.06 -41.71 48.29
C LEU A 479 16.63 -42.10 48.71
N ASN A 480 15.77 -42.51 47.78
CA ASN A 480 14.36 -42.88 47.99
C ASN A 480 13.50 -41.77 48.59
N ARG A 481 13.90 -40.50 48.47
CA ARG A 481 13.04 -39.38 48.89
C ARG A 481 12.01 -39.11 47.82
N ILE A 482 10.74 -39.09 48.20
CA ILE A 482 9.62 -38.79 47.30
C ILE A 482 9.53 -37.27 47.15
N HIS A 483 9.63 -36.80 45.91
CA HIS A 483 9.50 -35.40 45.57
C HIS A 483 8.41 -35.19 44.53
N ASP A 484 7.68 -34.09 44.64
CA ASP A 484 6.94 -33.53 43.51
C ASP A 484 7.96 -33.11 42.45
N CYS A 485 7.88 -33.72 41.26
CA CYS A 485 8.82 -33.51 40.15
C CYS A 485 8.99 -32.03 39.79
N TYR A 486 7.92 -31.24 39.87
CA TYR A 486 7.94 -29.82 39.56
C TYR A 486 8.59 -29.00 40.68
N LYS A 487 8.26 -29.29 41.95
CA LYS A 487 8.92 -28.64 43.10
C LYS A 487 10.42 -28.95 43.15
N TYR A 488 10.80 -30.20 42.90
CA TYR A 488 12.19 -30.63 42.84
C TYR A 488 12.98 -29.85 41.79
N ARG A 489 12.43 -29.70 40.57
CA ARG A 489 13.03 -28.87 39.52
C ARG A 489 13.20 -27.42 39.98
N LYS A 490 12.18 -26.85 40.64
CA LYS A 490 12.24 -25.46 41.11
C LYS A 490 13.34 -25.26 42.17
N GLN A 491 13.55 -26.23 43.05
CA GLN A 491 14.59 -26.19 44.08
C GLN A 491 16.01 -26.30 43.48
N ARG A 492 16.20 -27.12 42.44
CA ARG A 492 17.51 -27.29 41.77
C ARG A 492 17.97 -26.13 40.89
N LYS A 493 17.09 -25.17 40.55
CA LYS A 493 17.48 -23.95 39.82
C LYS A 493 18.41 -23.01 40.60
N LYS A 494 18.68 -23.26 41.89
CA LYS A 494 19.55 -22.42 42.73
C LYS A 494 21.06 -22.61 42.50
N SER A 495 21.50 -23.62 41.74
CA SER A 495 22.91 -23.78 41.35
C SER A 495 23.16 -23.14 39.99
N GLU A 496 23.91 -22.04 39.94
CA GLU A 496 23.94 -21.07 38.83
C GLU A 496 24.66 -21.50 37.54
N GLN A 497 25.17 -22.73 37.41
CA GLN A 497 25.97 -23.08 36.24
C GLN A 497 25.64 -24.48 35.70
N GLN A 498 25.28 -24.51 34.41
CA GLN A 498 25.21 -25.64 33.46
C GLN A 498 23.83 -26.00 32.89
N GLN A 499 23.84 -26.40 31.62
CA GLN A 499 22.74 -27.11 30.95
C GLN A 499 22.33 -28.31 31.80
N GLN A 500 21.13 -28.24 32.38
CA GLN A 500 20.59 -29.34 33.18
C GLN A 500 19.74 -30.24 32.30
N VAL A 501 20.25 -31.42 31.97
CA VAL A 501 19.45 -32.49 31.35
C VAL A 501 18.71 -33.24 32.47
N ILE A 502 17.39 -33.28 32.38
CA ILE A 502 16.54 -34.09 33.28
C ILE A 502 15.98 -35.24 32.45
N ILE A 503 16.36 -36.47 32.83
CA ILE A 503 15.82 -37.69 32.24
C ILE A 503 14.73 -38.21 33.17
N LEU A 504 13.50 -38.29 32.67
CA LEU A 504 12.36 -38.86 33.40
C LEU A 504 12.06 -40.26 32.87
N GLN A 505 12.43 -41.28 33.65
CA GLN A 505 12.16 -42.68 33.32
C GLN A 505 10.93 -43.20 34.09
N GLY A 506 10.13 -44.06 33.45
CA GLY A 506 8.96 -44.67 34.09
C GLY A 506 8.22 -45.62 33.15
N LYS A 507 7.41 -46.52 33.71
CA LYS A 507 6.60 -47.49 32.95
C LYS A 507 5.60 -46.80 32.00
N SER A 508 5.12 -47.51 30.98
CA SER A 508 4.03 -47.00 30.14
C SER A 508 2.82 -46.62 31.02
N GLY A 509 2.11 -45.55 30.67
CA GLY A 509 0.96 -45.05 31.45
C GLY A 509 1.31 -44.25 32.71
N SER A 510 2.59 -44.12 33.09
CA SER A 510 2.99 -43.40 34.31
C SER A 510 2.85 -41.87 34.27
N GLY A 511 2.07 -41.30 33.35
CA GLY A 511 1.82 -39.86 33.25
C GLY A 511 2.99 -38.98 32.77
N LYS A 512 4.06 -39.54 32.18
CA LYS A 512 5.25 -38.76 31.75
C LYS A 512 4.92 -37.67 30.73
N SER A 513 4.19 -38.02 29.67
CA SER A 513 3.80 -37.06 28.62
C SER A 513 2.92 -35.94 29.17
N LEU A 514 2.00 -36.32 30.06
CA LEU A 514 1.12 -35.38 30.76
C LEU A 514 1.91 -34.42 31.66
N PHE A 515 2.88 -34.94 32.44
CA PHE A 515 3.81 -34.10 33.19
C PHE A 515 4.59 -33.15 32.28
N CYS A 516 5.08 -33.60 31.12
CA CYS A 516 5.78 -32.72 30.18
C CYS A 516 4.89 -31.59 29.65
N ARG A 517 3.61 -31.85 29.36
CA ARG A 517 2.64 -30.82 28.95
C ARG A 517 2.28 -29.88 30.10
N TYR A 518 2.11 -30.39 31.31
CA TYR A 518 1.92 -29.58 32.51
C TYR A 518 3.12 -28.66 32.74
N LEU A 519 4.33 -29.20 32.59
CA LEU A 519 5.57 -28.46 32.72
C LEU A 519 5.70 -27.39 31.63
N GLU A 520 5.36 -27.70 30.37
CA GLU A 520 5.28 -26.72 29.28
C GLU A 520 4.33 -25.57 29.65
N LYS A 521 3.10 -25.88 30.11
CA LYS A 521 2.12 -24.87 30.55
C LYS A 521 2.71 -23.95 31.62
N LYS A 522 3.32 -24.51 32.66
CA LYS A 522 3.95 -23.73 33.74
C LYS A 522 5.14 -22.91 33.29
N LEU A 523 5.96 -23.41 32.37
CA LEU A 523 7.07 -22.64 31.81
C LEU A 523 6.57 -21.47 30.95
N TRP A 524 5.48 -21.65 30.19
CA TRP A 524 4.85 -20.55 29.45
C TRP A 524 4.25 -19.50 30.39
N GLU A 525 3.57 -19.90 31.47
CA GLU A 525 3.08 -18.98 32.50
C GLU A 525 4.24 -18.13 33.06
N PHE A 526 5.38 -18.75 33.39
CA PHE A 526 6.58 -18.05 33.84
C PHE A 526 7.16 -17.10 32.79
N TYR A 527 7.19 -17.52 31.53
CA TYR A 527 7.69 -16.68 30.44
C TYR A 527 6.80 -15.45 30.23
N ILE A 528 5.48 -15.64 30.18
CA ILE A 528 4.49 -14.56 29.99
C ILE A 528 4.54 -13.56 31.15
N ASN A 529 4.73 -14.06 32.38
CA ASN A 529 4.88 -13.24 33.59
C ASN A 529 6.28 -12.59 33.72
N GLY A 530 7.18 -12.80 32.75
CA GLY A 530 8.52 -12.23 32.77
C GLY A 530 9.47 -12.85 33.81
N SER A 531 9.08 -13.98 34.43
CA SER A 531 9.90 -14.69 35.43
C SER A 531 11.08 -15.46 34.81
N THR A 532 11.04 -15.71 33.49
CA THR A 532 12.14 -16.33 32.75
C THR A 532 12.30 -15.68 31.39
N THR A 533 13.54 -15.53 30.92
CA THR A 533 13.85 -15.00 29.58
C THR A 533 13.91 -16.08 28.50
N SER A 534 14.06 -17.36 28.89
CA SER A 534 14.11 -18.50 27.98
C SER A 534 12.72 -18.86 27.45
N VAL A 535 12.59 -19.03 26.14
CA VAL A 535 11.34 -19.43 25.49
C VAL A 535 11.17 -20.95 25.61
N PRO A 536 10.11 -21.45 26.26
CA PRO A 536 9.89 -22.89 26.34
C PRO A 536 9.40 -23.44 25.00
N VAL A 537 9.91 -24.61 24.63
CA VAL A 537 9.53 -25.30 23.38
C VAL A 537 9.29 -26.76 23.70
N TYR A 538 8.06 -27.23 23.45
CA TYR A 538 7.75 -28.65 23.51
C TYR A 538 8.05 -29.31 22.16
N ILE A 539 8.80 -30.41 22.21
CA ILE A 539 9.18 -31.22 21.06
C ILE A 539 8.77 -32.64 21.38
N SER A 540 7.87 -33.20 20.56
CA SER A 540 7.56 -34.62 20.57
C SER A 540 8.37 -35.30 19.47
N LEU A 541 9.25 -36.22 19.86
CA LEU A 541 10.05 -37.00 18.92
C LEU A 541 9.24 -38.21 18.44
N PRO A 542 9.34 -38.59 17.16
CA PRO A 542 8.66 -39.78 16.66
C PRO A 542 9.24 -41.05 17.30
N LYS A 543 8.41 -42.07 17.48
CA LYS A 543 8.84 -43.38 18.03
C LYS A 543 9.90 -44.05 17.15
N CYS A 544 9.83 -43.83 15.84
CA CYS A 544 10.78 -44.33 14.85
C CYS A 544 11.22 -43.14 14.00
N TYR A 545 12.52 -42.98 13.81
CA TYR A 545 13.10 -41.97 12.93
C TYR A 545 14.14 -42.63 12.04
N ASN A 546 14.45 -41.98 10.92
CA ASN A 546 15.58 -42.38 10.08
C ASN A 546 16.87 -41.86 10.73
N GLU A 547 17.82 -42.75 11.01
CA GLU A 547 19.13 -42.37 11.60
C GLU A 547 19.86 -41.34 10.74
N LEU A 548 19.67 -41.37 9.41
CA LEU A 548 20.24 -40.38 8.50
C LEU A 548 19.72 -38.96 8.75
N ASP A 549 18.55 -38.83 9.39
CA ASP A 549 17.90 -37.56 9.71
C ASP A 549 18.04 -37.16 11.19
N GLU A 550 18.79 -37.90 12.00
CA GLU A 550 18.88 -37.72 13.45
C GLU A 550 19.24 -36.28 13.85
N ASN A 551 20.24 -35.72 13.17
CA ASN A 551 20.68 -34.33 13.38
C ASN A 551 19.65 -33.27 13.02
N GLN A 552 18.58 -33.65 12.31
CA GLN A 552 17.53 -32.75 11.82
C GLN A 552 16.20 -32.90 12.56
N ILE A 553 16.00 -33.93 13.41
CA ILE A 553 14.68 -34.25 14.00
C ILE A 553 14.04 -33.04 14.71
N ILE A 554 14.84 -32.29 15.48
CA ILE A 554 14.37 -31.06 16.14
C ILE A 554 13.93 -30.01 15.12
N SER A 555 14.72 -29.79 14.07
CA SER A 555 14.38 -28.82 13.02
C SER A 555 13.13 -29.24 12.23
N GLN A 556 12.95 -30.53 11.94
CA GLN A 556 11.75 -31.06 11.30
C GLN A 556 10.51 -30.90 12.18
N THR A 557 10.64 -31.12 13.50
CA THR A 557 9.54 -30.92 14.44
C THR A 557 9.13 -29.45 14.52
N LEU A 558 10.10 -28.53 14.54
CA LEU A 558 9.83 -27.09 14.51
C LEU A 558 9.24 -26.61 13.18
N GLN A 559 9.61 -27.23 12.06
CA GLN A 559 8.99 -26.96 10.75
C GLN A 559 7.49 -27.29 10.75
N LYS A 560 7.07 -28.38 11.42
CA LYS A 560 5.65 -28.70 11.59
C LYS A 560 4.90 -27.61 12.38
N LYS A 561 5.60 -26.90 13.26
CA LYS A 561 5.10 -25.70 13.98
C LYS A 561 5.23 -24.41 13.16
N GLN A 562 5.43 -24.50 11.84
CA GLN A 562 5.62 -23.37 10.91
C GLN A 562 6.89 -22.53 11.16
N ILE A 563 7.91 -23.10 11.81
CA ILE A 563 9.21 -22.45 12.01
C ILE A 563 10.23 -23.14 11.10
N ASN A 564 10.56 -22.50 9.98
CA ASN A 564 11.49 -23.07 9.01
C ASN A 564 12.93 -23.13 9.55
N LYS A 565 13.77 -23.95 8.89
CA LYS A 565 15.18 -24.16 9.28
C LYS A 565 15.99 -22.86 9.30
N ASP A 566 15.76 -21.98 8.34
CA ASP A 566 16.49 -20.71 8.25
C ASP A 566 16.20 -19.79 9.44
N ILE A 567 14.93 -19.71 9.86
CA ILE A 567 14.52 -18.97 11.06
C ILE A 567 15.21 -19.55 12.29
N ILE A 568 15.28 -20.87 12.43
CA ILE A 568 15.97 -21.53 13.55
C ILE A 568 17.45 -21.13 13.58
N ASP A 569 18.14 -21.19 12.44
CA ASP A 569 19.54 -20.77 12.33
C ASP A 569 19.73 -19.30 12.73
N ILE A 570 18.80 -18.42 12.32
CA ILE A 570 18.84 -17.01 12.69
C ILE A 570 18.60 -16.84 14.19
N ILE A 571 17.64 -17.55 14.78
CA ILE A 571 17.38 -17.50 16.22
C ILE A 571 18.61 -17.98 16.99
N ARG A 572 19.24 -19.10 16.58
CA ARG A 572 20.45 -19.65 17.24
C ARG A 572 21.61 -18.65 17.28
N ARG A 573 21.70 -17.76 16.30
CA ARG A 573 22.71 -16.70 16.27
C ARG A 573 22.38 -15.51 17.18
N ASN A 574 21.10 -15.31 17.52
CA ASN A 574 20.62 -14.13 18.26
C ASN A 574 20.15 -14.45 19.69
N ILE A 575 19.91 -15.73 20.01
CA ILE A 575 19.45 -16.21 21.30
C ILE A 575 20.35 -17.39 21.69
N SER A 576 20.96 -17.32 22.87
CA SER A 576 21.62 -18.48 23.49
C SER A 576 20.54 -19.51 23.86
N PHE A 577 20.64 -20.70 23.28
CA PHE A 577 19.74 -21.83 23.57
C PHE A 577 20.17 -22.58 24.83
#